data_AF-A0AA41HHB4-F1
#
_entry.id   AF-A0AA41HHB4-F1
#
_cell.length_a   1.000
_cell.length_b   1.000
_cell.length_c   1.000
_cell.angle_alpha   90.00
_cell.angle_beta   90.00
_cell.angle_gamma   90.00
#
_symmetry.space_group_name_H-M   'P 1'
#
loop_
_entity.id
_entity.type
_entity.pdbx_description
1 polymer ?
#
loop_
_entity_poly.entity_id
_entity_poly.type
_entity_poly.pdbx_seq_one_letter_code
_entity_poly.pdbx_strand_id
1 'polypeptide(L)'
;MSKHCDIRPARPLRNRSAWLAAALLTLPQAGVAHAAARIESFDTGSWQRLQKDLPRPSVVVFSTTDCGHCPGTIAALAAQLQQQAPQQPKVPLVVVVMDGDGQPELLQEPHYRAADRLFVFRGQGTALQYSVHPGWRGMTPYVALLPHEGAVELVLGRPSAQALERWLQPGRQP
;
A
#
# COMPACT_ATOMS: atom_id res chain seq x y z
N MET A 1 -47.89 15.19 -73.32
CA MET A 1 -49.08 16.02 -73.01
C MET A 1 -50.02 15.23 -72.13
N SER A 2 -50.13 15.58 -70.85
CA SER A 2 -51.39 15.71 -70.10
C SER A 2 -51.09 15.87 -68.62
N LYS A 3 -51.39 17.07 -68.14
CA LYS A 3 -51.38 17.52 -66.75
C LYS A 3 -52.61 16.95 -66.06
N HIS A 4 -52.51 16.56 -64.78
CA HIS A 4 -53.62 16.65 -63.83
C HIS A 4 -53.07 17.04 -62.45
N CYS A 5 -53.62 18.13 -61.92
CA CYS A 5 -53.47 18.62 -60.56
C CYS A 5 -54.18 17.70 -59.57
N ASP A 6 -53.72 17.64 -58.31
CA ASP A 6 -54.61 17.92 -57.17
C ASP A 6 -53.84 18.38 -55.92
N ILE A 7 -54.58 19.06 -55.05
CA ILE A 7 -54.25 20.03 -54.01
C ILE A 7 -54.12 19.36 -52.63
N ARG A 8 -53.34 20.00 -51.73
CA ARG A 8 -53.01 19.61 -50.35
C ARG A 8 -54.23 19.48 -49.42
N PRO A 9 -54.07 18.81 -48.25
CA PRO A 9 -54.00 19.61 -47.02
C PRO A 9 -52.90 19.15 -46.04
N ALA A 10 -52.68 19.99 -45.03
CA ALA A 10 -51.57 19.95 -44.08
C ALA A 10 -51.99 19.53 -42.66
N ARG A 11 -50.97 19.11 -41.89
CA ARG A 11 -50.83 19.01 -40.40
C ARG A 11 -51.47 17.77 -39.73
N PRO A 12 -51.05 17.39 -38.49
CA PRO A 12 -49.98 17.93 -37.63
C PRO A 12 -48.97 16.89 -37.07
N LEU A 13 -47.97 17.46 -36.40
CA LEU A 13 -46.95 16.92 -35.51
C LEU A 13 -47.24 15.57 -34.82
N ARG A 14 -46.24 14.67 -34.84
CA ARG A 14 -46.04 13.74 -33.72
C ARG A 14 -44.58 13.74 -33.28
N ASN A 15 -44.36 14.57 -32.26
CA ASN A 15 -43.18 14.63 -31.43
C ASN A 15 -42.97 13.26 -30.75
N ARG A 16 -41.83 12.61 -30.99
CA ARG A 16 -41.38 11.46 -30.18
C ARG A 16 -39.87 11.52 -29.98
N SER A 17 -39.52 12.26 -28.93
CA SER A 17 -38.59 11.84 -27.88
C SER A 17 -37.15 11.55 -28.31
N ALA A 18 -36.33 12.55 -27.98
CA ALA A 18 -34.90 12.45 -27.72
C ALA A 18 -34.53 11.19 -26.91
N TRP A 19 -33.54 10.47 -27.42
CA TRP A 19 -32.71 9.59 -26.60
C TRP A 19 -31.36 10.27 -26.43
N LEU A 20 -31.24 11.04 -25.35
CA LEU A 20 -29.93 11.44 -24.83
C LEU A 20 -29.37 10.21 -24.10
N ALA A 21 -28.48 9.47 -24.76
CA ALA A 21 -27.67 8.47 -24.11
C ALA A 21 -26.66 9.19 -23.20
N ALA A 22 -26.99 9.28 -21.91
CA ALA A 22 -26.05 9.71 -20.88
C ALA A 22 -25.00 8.60 -20.70
N ALA A 23 -23.86 8.76 -21.37
CA ALA A 23 -22.67 7.97 -21.12
C ALA A 23 -22.14 8.33 -19.73
N LEU A 24 -22.52 7.54 -18.73
CA LEU A 24 -21.93 7.55 -17.39
C LEU A 24 -20.45 7.14 -17.52
N LEU A 25 -19.58 8.13 -17.51
CA LEU A 25 -18.14 7.96 -17.33
C LEU A 25 -17.90 7.36 -15.95
N THR A 26 -17.79 6.03 -15.88
CA THR A 26 -17.27 5.32 -14.71
C THR A 26 -15.78 5.62 -14.60
N LEU A 27 -15.44 6.68 -13.87
CA LEU A 27 -14.07 6.94 -13.46
C LEU A 27 -13.63 5.84 -12.48
N PRO A 28 -12.52 5.13 -12.73
CA PRO A 28 -11.96 4.23 -11.74
C PRO A 28 -11.47 5.05 -10.55
N GLN A 29 -11.95 4.74 -9.35
CA GLN A 29 -11.44 5.35 -8.12
C GLN A 29 -10.00 4.87 -7.91
N ALA A 30 -9.03 5.71 -8.24
CA ALA A 30 -7.67 5.54 -7.76
C ALA A 30 -7.68 5.68 -6.23
N GLY A 31 -7.37 4.60 -5.52
CA GLY A 31 -7.30 4.58 -4.07
C GLY A 31 -6.26 5.58 -3.57
N VAL A 32 -6.71 6.59 -2.82
CA VAL A 32 -5.82 7.52 -2.13
C VAL A 32 -5.14 6.74 -1.01
N ALA A 33 -3.81 6.59 -1.09
CA ALA A 33 -3.05 5.93 -0.04
C ALA A 33 -3.13 6.77 1.24
N HIS A 34 -3.88 6.27 2.22
CA HIS A 34 -4.03 6.92 3.53
C HIS A 34 -2.84 6.57 4.41
N ALA A 35 -2.25 7.58 5.05
CA ALA A 35 -1.38 7.37 6.20
C ALA A 35 -2.09 6.49 7.24
N ALA A 36 -1.34 5.74 8.05
CA ALA A 36 -1.89 4.90 9.10
C ALA A 36 -2.83 5.70 10.02
N ALA A 37 -4.13 5.49 9.85
CA ALA A 37 -5.17 6.20 10.60
C ALA A 37 -5.54 5.49 11.91
N ARG A 38 -5.03 4.26 12.11
CA ARG A 38 -5.30 3.41 13.27
C ARG A 38 -4.12 2.49 13.54
N ILE A 39 -4.04 2.02 14.79
CA ILE A 39 -3.16 0.94 15.19
C ILE A 39 -3.89 -0.39 15.00
N GLU A 40 -3.28 -1.30 14.28
CA GLU A 40 -3.76 -2.66 14.05
C GLU A 40 -3.06 -3.66 14.99
N SER A 41 -3.77 -4.72 15.40
CA SER A 41 -3.19 -5.76 16.25
C SER A 41 -2.29 -6.71 15.46
N PHE A 42 -1.15 -7.08 16.03
CA PHE A 42 -0.25 -8.06 15.47
C PHE A 42 0.07 -9.14 16.52
N ASP A 43 0.04 -10.40 16.12
CA ASP A 43 0.34 -11.55 16.98
C ASP A 43 1.36 -12.47 16.31
N THR A 44 1.72 -13.57 16.98
CA THR A 44 2.75 -14.50 16.49
C THR A 44 2.38 -15.19 15.18
N GLY A 45 1.10 -15.27 14.84
CA GLY A 45 0.60 -15.76 13.55
C GLY A 45 0.39 -14.65 12.52
N SER A 46 0.44 -13.38 12.90
CA SER A 46 0.22 -12.25 11.99
C SER A 46 1.32 -12.15 10.94
N TRP A 47 2.57 -12.49 11.24
CA TRP A 47 3.65 -12.39 10.26
C TRP A 47 3.44 -13.29 9.03
N GLN A 48 3.02 -14.53 9.24
CA GLN A 48 2.74 -15.44 8.13
C GLN A 48 1.52 -15.03 7.31
N ARG A 49 0.50 -14.45 7.95
CA ARG A 49 -0.68 -13.90 7.27
C ARG A 49 -0.33 -12.65 6.48
N LEU A 50 0.38 -11.71 7.10
CA LEU A 50 0.80 -10.45 6.49
C LEU A 50 1.61 -10.68 5.20
N GLN A 51 2.54 -11.65 5.20
CA GLN A 51 3.31 -11.99 3.99
C GLN A 51 2.48 -12.51 2.80
N LYS A 52 1.31 -13.10 3.08
CA LYS A 52 0.38 -13.61 2.07
C LYS A 52 -0.57 -12.51 1.58
N ASP A 53 -0.99 -11.65 2.50
CA ASP A 53 -2.04 -10.67 2.26
C ASP A 53 -1.52 -9.34 1.70
N LEU A 54 -0.24 -9.01 1.95
CA LEU A 54 0.35 -7.79 1.41
C LEU A 54 0.56 -7.88 -0.10
N PRO A 55 0.26 -6.81 -0.85
CA PRO A 55 0.64 -6.75 -2.25
C PRO A 55 2.17 -6.79 -2.38
N ARG A 56 2.64 -7.30 -3.51
CA ARG A 56 4.07 -7.42 -3.81
C ARG A 56 4.47 -6.45 -4.92
N PRO A 57 5.52 -5.64 -4.72
CA PRO A 57 6.42 -5.66 -3.58
C PRO A 57 5.84 -4.88 -2.38
N SER A 58 6.35 -5.14 -1.17
CA SER A 58 6.01 -4.40 0.06
C SER A 58 7.16 -4.43 1.07
N VAL A 59 7.24 -3.43 1.94
CA VAL A 59 8.25 -3.37 3.00
C VAL A 59 7.58 -3.37 4.37
N VAL A 60 8.15 -4.16 5.29
CA VAL A 60 7.72 -4.22 6.69
C VAL A 60 8.89 -3.86 7.57
N VAL A 61 8.73 -2.85 8.42
CA VAL A 61 9.74 -2.43 9.40
C VAL A 61 9.30 -2.88 10.78
N PHE A 62 10.09 -3.74 11.41
CA PHE A 62 9.94 -4.06 12.82
C PHE A 62 10.74 -3.07 13.66
N SER A 63 10.07 -2.43 14.62
CA SER A 63 10.57 -1.33 15.44
C SER A 63 10.29 -1.58 16.93
N THR A 64 11.01 -0.86 17.79
CA THR A 64 10.66 -0.67 19.20
C THR A 64 10.48 0.82 19.49
N THR A 65 9.78 1.19 20.56
CA THR A 65 9.54 2.60 20.92
C THR A 65 10.80 3.30 21.40
N ASP A 66 11.78 2.56 21.91
CA ASP A 66 13.08 3.05 22.39
C ASP A 66 14.19 3.07 21.32
N CYS A 67 13.87 2.68 20.09
CA CYS A 67 14.84 2.54 19.01
C CYS A 67 15.24 3.90 18.39
N GLY A 68 16.42 4.42 18.75
CA GLY A 68 16.94 5.69 18.21
C GLY A 68 17.14 5.72 16.68
N HIS A 69 17.34 4.56 16.03
CA HIS A 69 17.56 4.49 14.58
C HIS A 69 16.27 4.26 13.76
N CYS A 70 15.17 3.89 14.42
CA CYS A 70 13.94 3.50 13.74
C CYS A 70 13.24 4.67 13.03
N PRO A 71 13.10 5.87 13.65
CA PRO A 71 12.50 7.03 12.97
C PRO A 71 13.21 7.38 11.66
N GLY A 72 14.55 7.41 11.67
CA GLY A 72 15.35 7.72 10.49
C GLY A 72 15.28 6.64 9.41
N THR A 73 15.09 5.37 9.78
CA THR A 73 14.94 4.28 8.80
C THR A 73 13.56 4.33 8.15
N ILE A 74 12.50 4.51 8.93
CA ILE A 74 11.12 4.62 8.43
C ILE A 74 10.97 5.83 7.50
N ALA A 75 11.48 7.00 7.91
CA ALA A 75 11.43 8.21 7.09
C ALA A 75 12.19 8.06 5.77
N ALA A 76 13.38 7.44 5.79
CA ALA A 76 14.16 7.21 4.57
C ALA A 76 13.46 6.24 3.60
N LEU A 77 12.87 5.16 4.12
CA LEU A 77 12.09 4.22 3.30
C LEU A 77 10.87 4.92 2.70
N ALA A 78 10.10 5.66 3.51
CA ALA A 78 8.94 6.41 3.02
C ALA A 78 9.33 7.39 1.90
N ALA A 79 10.41 8.15 2.08
CA ALA A 79 10.90 9.09 1.07
C ALA A 79 11.31 8.39 -0.22
N GLN A 80 12.01 7.24 -0.16
CA GLN A 80 12.36 6.50 -1.36
C GLN A 80 11.12 5.98 -2.09
N LEU A 81 10.16 5.40 -1.37
CA LEU A 81 8.96 4.84 -2.00
C LEU A 81 8.10 5.94 -2.64
N GLN A 82 8.15 7.17 -2.15
CA GLN A 82 7.51 8.32 -2.78
C GLN A 82 8.18 8.75 -4.09
N GLN A 83 9.46 8.40 -4.32
CA GLN A 83 10.18 8.72 -5.56
C GLN A 83 9.86 7.75 -6.71
N GLN A 84 9.03 6.74 -6.49
CA GLN A 84 8.60 5.83 -7.55
C GLN A 84 7.85 6.56 -8.67
N ALA A 85 7.99 6.04 -9.90
CA ALA A 85 7.32 6.63 -11.05
C ALA A 85 5.79 6.66 -10.85
N PRO A 86 5.09 7.76 -11.21
CA PRO A 86 3.65 7.90 -10.95
C PRO A 86 2.76 6.79 -11.55
N GLN A 87 3.26 6.07 -12.54
CA GLN A 87 2.58 4.96 -13.22
C GLN A 87 2.74 3.62 -12.50
N GLN A 88 3.65 3.51 -11.52
CA GLN A 88 3.85 2.29 -10.75
C GLN A 88 2.86 2.21 -9.58
N PRO A 89 2.34 1.00 -9.26
CA PRO A 89 1.58 0.82 -8.03
C PRO A 89 2.39 1.26 -6.81
N LYS A 90 1.75 1.98 -5.90
CA LYS A 90 2.37 2.36 -4.63
C LYS A 90 2.79 1.10 -3.87
N VAL A 91 4.04 1.08 -3.43
CA VAL A 91 4.57 0.02 -2.59
C VAL A 91 4.25 0.32 -1.13
N PRO A 92 3.53 -0.58 -0.41
CA PRO A 92 3.17 -0.30 0.97
C PRO A 92 4.38 -0.30 1.91
N LEU A 93 4.41 0.70 2.81
CA LEU A 93 5.27 0.74 3.98
C LEU A 93 4.47 0.35 5.22
N VAL A 94 4.75 -0.82 5.78
CA VAL A 94 4.15 -1.30 7.01
C VAL A 94 5.14 -1.16 8.15
N VAL A 95 4.68 -0.72 9.31
CA VAL A 95 5.48 -0.70 10.54
C VAL A 95 4.83 -1.57 11.60
N VAL A 96 5.62 -2.42 12.25
CA VAL A 96 5.22 -3.25 13.39
C VAL A 96 6.03 -2.81 14.61
N VAL A 97 5.37 -2.20 15.59
CA VAL A 97 5.98 -1.80 16.87
C VAL A 97 5.88 -2.96 17.84
N MET A 98 7.02 -3.46 18.31
CA MET A 98 7.12 -4.73 19.04
C MET A 98 6.75 -4.61 20.52
N ASP A 99 6.87 -3.41 21.08
CA ASP A 99 6.70 -3.06 22.49
C ASP A 99 5.69 -1.90 22.67
N GLY A 100 4.78 -1.74 21.69
CA GLY A 100 3.82 -0.65 21.60
C GLY A 100 2.44 -0.92 22.23
N ASP A 101 2.23 -2.06 22.89
CA ASP A 101 0.90 -2.43 23.38
C ASP A 101 0.38 -1.43 24.42
N GLY A 102 -0.88 -1.02 24.26
CA GLY A 102 -1.50 0.00 25.10
C GLY A 102 -1.06 1.45 24.86
N GLN A 103 -0.28 1.75 23.81
CA GLN A 103 0.24 3.10 23.52
C GLN A 103 -0.45 3.74 22.30
N PRO A 104 -1.64 4.35 22.44
CA PRO A 104 -2.33 5.02 21.33
C PRO A 104 -1.58 6.25 20.78
N GLU A 105 -0.69 6.85 21.57
CA GLU A 105 0.15 7.98 21.22
C GLU A 105 1.13 7.69 20.08
N LEU A 106 1.38 6.41 19.74
CA LEU A 106 2.19 6.03 18.57
C LEU A 106 1.64 6.65 17.26
N LEU A 107 0.34 6.91 17.14
CA LEU A 107 -0.23 7.61 15.98
C LEU A 107 0.16 9.09 15.89
N GLN A 108 0.67 9.66 16.98
CA GLN A 108 1.12 11.04 17.05
C GLN A 108 2.57 11.22 16.58
N GLU A 109 3.34 10.13 16.62
CA GLU A 109 4.74 10.13 16.22
C GLU A 109 4.90 10.35 14.70
N PRO A 110 5.67 11.36 14.27
CA PRO A 110 5.79 11.71 12.86
C PRO A 110 6.26 10.57 11.97
N HIS A 111 7.15 9.72 12.47
CA HIS A 111 7.72 8.63 11.70
C HIS A 111 6.70 7.49 11.48
N TYR A 112 5.82 7.20 12.45
CA TYR A 112 4.78 6.19 12.26
C TYR A 112 3.66 6.64 11.32
N ARG A 113 3.39 7.96 11.23
CA ARG A 113 2.45 8.51 10.24
C ARG A 113 2.92 8.36 8.80
N ALA A 114 4.22 8.15 8.57
CA ALA A 114 4.75 7.88 7.23
C ALA A 114 4.40 6.46 6.73
N ALA A 115 4.00 5.56 7.63
CA ALA A 115 3.57 4.22 7.28
C ALA A 115 2.14 4.22 6.69
N ASP A 116 1.90 3.32 5.73
CA ASP A 116 0.56 3.01 5.23
C ASP A 116 -0.25 2.21 6.25
N ARG A 117 0.44 1.37 7.03
CA ARG A 117 -0.17 0.56 8.10
C ARG A 117 0.74 0.54 9.31
N LEU A 118 0.15 0.78 10.47
CA LEU A 118 0.82 0.72 11.76
C LEU A 118 0.23 -0.43 12.57
N PHE A 119 1.09 -1.35 12.96
CA PHE A 119 0.75 -2.46 13.80
C PHE A 119 1.46 -2.37 15.14
N VAL A 120 0.81 -2.93 16.16
CA VAL A 120 1.43 -3.17 17.46
C VAL A 120 1.37 -4.65 17.76
N PHE A 121 2.52 -5.23 18.09
CA PHE A 121 2.63 -6.61 18.49
C PHE A 121 2.12 -6.82 19.91
N ARG A 122 1.34 -7.90 20.09
CA ARG A 122 0.83 -8.36 21.37
C ARG A 122 1.42 -9.73 21.66
N GLY A 123 2.34 -9.77 22.63
CA GLY A 123 2.98 -10.99 23.07
C GLY A 123 4.44 -10.77 23.46
N GLN A 124 5.18 -11.87 23.60
CA GLN A 124 6.60 -11.83 23.93
C GLN A 124 7.41 -11.51 22.68
N GLY A 125 8.20 -10.43 22.69
CA GLY A 125 8.97 -9.98 21.52
C GLY A 125 9.84 -11.06 20.88
N THR A 126 10.40 -11.97 21.70
CA THR A 126 11.18 -13.12 21.23
C THR A 126 10.39 -14.09 20.36
N ALA A 127 9.08 -14.26 20.61
CA ALA A 127 8.21 -15.11 19.80
C ALA A 127 8.00 -14.50 18.40
N LEU A 128 7.78 -13.18 18.34
CA LEU A 128 7.74 -12.47 17.06
C LEU A 128 9.09 -12.60 16.34
N GLN A 129 10.20 -12.34 17.03
CA GLN A 129 11.54 -12.42 16.44
C GLN A 129 11.79 -13.79 15.81
N TYR A 130 11.51 -14.87 16.54
CA TYR A 130 11.66 -16.23 16.03
C TYR A 130 10.75 -16.51 14.83
N SER A 131 9.50 -16.02 14.86
CA SER A 131 8.57 -16.19 13.74
C SER A 131 9.03 -15.48 12.46
N VAL A 132 9.70 -14.34 12.61
CA VAL A 132 10.25 -13.56 11.49
C VAL A 132 11.54 -14.19 10.98
N HIS A 133 12.48 -14.44 11.88
CA HIS A 133 13.77 -15.02 11.58
C HIS A 133 14.42 -15.59 12.85
N PRO A 134 14.64 -16.92 12.94
CA PRO A 134 15.22 -17.56 14.13
C PRO A 134 16.58 -17.01 14.57
N GLY A 135 17.35 -16.43 13.63
CA GLY A 135 18.64 -15.80 13.93
C GLY A 135 18.56 -14.34 14.40
N TRP A 136 17.38 -13.71 14.37
CA TRP A 136 17.23 -12.31 14.77
C TRP A 136 17.35 -12.17 16.29
N ARG A 137 18.25 -11.29 16.72
CA ARG A 137 18.58 -11.07 18.15
C ARG A 137 17.87 -9.87 18.77
N GLY A 138 16.74 -9.46 18.19
CA GLY A 138 15.92 -8.35 18.68
C GLY A 138 16.43 -6.95 18.36
N MET A 139 17.57 -6.81 17.66
CA MET A 139 18.06 -5.50 17.22
C MET A 139 17.10 -4.87 16.20
N THR A 140 16.72 -3.61 16.43
CA THR A 140 15.82 -2.82 15.58
C THR A 140 16.56 -1.60 14.99
N PRO A 141 16.11 -1.08 13.82
CA PRO A 141 15.02 -1.58 13.00
C PRO A 141 15.41 -2.87 12.27
N TYR A 142 14.47 -3.80 12.14
CA TYR A 142 14.63 -5.00 11.31
C TYR A 142 13.67 -4.90 10.14
N VAL A 143 14.18 -4.91 8.91
CA VAL A 143 13.43 -4.59 7.71
C VAL A 143 13.24 -5.84 6.87
N ALA A 144 12.00 -6.17 6.56
CA ALA A 144 11.63 -7.22 5.63
C ALA A 144 11.20 -6.60 4.30
N LEU A 145 11.94 -6.92 3.24
CA LEU A 145 11.64 -6.56 1.87
C LEU A 145 10.95 -7.75 1.21
N LEU A 146 9.66 -7.62 0.91
CA LEU A 146 8.89 -8.63 0.18
C LEU A 146 9.01 -8.28 -1.30
N PRO A 147 9.81 -9.00 -2.11
CA PRO A 147 9.96 -8.72 -3.53
C PRO A 147 8.69 -9.07 -4.30
N HIS A 148 8.63 -8.62 -5.57
CA HIS A 148 7.62 -9.04 -6.54
C HIS A 148 7.44 -10.57 -6.56
N GLU A 149 8.57 -11.28 -6.54
CA GLU A 149 8.63 -12.74 -6.57
C GLU A 149 9.82 -13.24 -5.74
N GLY A 150 9.71 -14.46 -5.21
CA GLY A 150 10.74 -15.07 -4.38
C GLY A 150 10.63 -14.79 -2.89
N ALA A 151 11.71 -15.12 -2.19
CA ALA A 151 11.80 -15.08 -0.73
C ALA A 151 11.92 -13.65 -0.19
N VAL A 152 11.46 -13.45 1.04
CA VAL A 152 11.62 -12.19 1.77
C VAL A 152 13.11 -11.97 2.07
N GLU A 153 13.62 -10.79 1.73
CA GLU A 153 14.95 -10.35 2.15
C GLU A 153 14.85 -9.64 3.49
N LEU A 154 15.70 -10.05 4.45
CA LEU A 154 15.71 -9.50 5.79
C LEU A 154 17.01 -8.72 6.02
N VAL A 155 16.87 -7.46 6.45
CA VAL A 155 17.97 -6.53 6.64
C VAL A 155 17.92 -5.97 8.04
N LEU A 156 19.05 -6.00 8.76
CA LEU A 156 19.19 -5.24 10.00
C LEU A 156 19.56 -3.79 9.66
N GLY A 157 18.77 -2.83 10.17
CA GLY A 157 18.94 -1.42 9.89
C GLY A 157 18.27 -1.00 8.57
N ARG A 158 18.78 0.09 8.00
CA ARG A 158 18.29 0.65 6.73
C ARG A 158 18.86 -0.14 5.54
N PRO A 159 18.02 -0.65 4.62
CA PRO A 159 18.50 -1.17 3.34
C PRO A 159 19.30 -0.11 2.56
N SER A 160 20.34 -0.53 1.85
CA SER A 160 21.07 0.39 0.96
C SER A 160 20.19 0.81 -0.21
N ALA A 161 20.43 1.99 -0.78
CA ALA A 161 19.70 2.47 -1.96
C ALA A 161 19.76 1.45 -3.11
N GLN A 162 20.94 0.86 -3.36
CA GLN A 162 21.13 -0.18 -4.37
C GLN A 162 20.34 -1.46 -4.07
N ALA A 163 20.23 -1.88 -2.81
CA ALA A 163 19.40 -3.03 -2.45
C ALA A 163 17.93 -2.73 -2.72
N LEU A 164 17.47 -1.53 -2.37
CA LEU A 164 16.10 -1.09 -2.57
C LEU A 164 15.75 -0.93 -4.06
N GLU A 165 16.65 -0.37 -4.86
CA GLU A 165 16.52 -0.28 -6.32
C GLU A 165 16.40 -1.66 -6.97
N ARG A 166 17.24 -2.61 -6.58
CA ARG A 166 17.17 -4.00 -7.08
C ARG A 166 15.88 -4.68 -6.68
N TRP A 167 15.44 -4.49 -5.44
CA TRP A 167 14.20 -5.07 -4.91
C TRP A 167 12.94 -4.54 -5.60
N LEU A 168 12.93 -3.25 -6.00
CA LEU A 168 11.83 -2.63 -6.74
C LEU A 168 11.75 -3.06 -8.21
N GLN A 169 12.79 -3.68 -8.77
CA GLN A 169 12.68 -4.20 -10.13
C GLN A 169 11.76 -5.42 -10.13
N PRO A 170 10.73 -5.47 -10.99
CA PRO A 170 10.03 -6.72 -11.26
C PRO A 170 11.06 -7.72 -11.79
N GLY A 171 11.07 -8.92 -11.22
CA GLY A 171 12.13 -9.88 -11.49
C GLY A 171 12.25 -10.16 -12.99
N ARG A 172 13.42 -9.85 -13.52
CA ARG A 172 13.96 -10.53 -14.67
C ARG A 172 14.72 -11.72 -14.09
N GLN A 173 14.05 -12.86 -13.94
CA GLN A 173 14.79 -14.11 -13.74
C GLN A 173 15.70 -14.31 -14.97
N PRO A 174 17.00 -14.67 -14.79
CA PRO A 174 17.79 -15.22 -15.89
C PRO A 174 17.22 -16.57 -16.36
#